data_AF-A0A2C9L4P4-F1
#
_entry.id   AF-A0A2C9L4P4-F1
#
_cell.length_a   1.000
_cell.length_b   1.000
_cell.length_c   1.000
_cell.angle_alpha   90.00
_cell.angle_beta   90.00
_cell.angle_gamma   90.00
#
_symmetry.space_group_name_H-M   'P 1'
#
loop_
_entity.id
_entity.type
_entity.pdbx_description
1 polymer ?
#
loop_
_entity_poly.entity_id
_entity_poly.type
_entity_poly.pdbx_seq_one_letter_code
_entity_poly.pdbx_strand_id
1 'polypeptide(L)'
;MITAPRRIRAGQMFQVFATILRMEYHENAISVRVSIVESDKEYTSSILKFERPSSRLMQLQMPSNAEAGNYKLRVEGRLDELVSGNIFFNETEIEFTPKHASIFIQMSKPIYRQEQLGILEKLIFICNSSHYFFGTDICLNSDLYGP
;
A
#
# COMPACT_ATOMS: atom_id res chain seq x y z
N MET A 1 15.35 -4.19 -14.24
CA MET A 1 14.62 -4.97 -13.23
C MET A 1 13.83 -4.02 -12.36
N ILE A 2 12.55 -4.30 -12.14
CA ILE A 2 11.68 -3.52 -11.25
C ILE A 2 11.15 -4.45 -10.16
N THR A 3 11.12 -3.97 -8.93
CA THR A 3 10.54 -4.69 -7.78
C THR A 3 9.67 -3.75 -6.98
N ALA A 4 8.45 -4.17 -6.68
CA ALA A 4 7.46 -3.39 -5.94
C ALA A 4 6.67 -4.30 -4.99
N PRO A 5 6.04 -3.73 -3.94
CA PRO A 5 5.10 -4.46 -3.12
C PRO A 5 3.92 -4.97 -3.96
N ARG A 6 3.51 -6.22 -3.74
CA ARG A 6 2.31 -6.80 -4.38
C ARG A 6 1.02 -6.16 -3.87
N ARG A 7 1.01 -5.67 -2.62
CA ARG A 7 -0.17 -5.12 -1.96
C ARG A 7 0.06 -3.67 -1.51
N ILE A 8 -0.87 -2.78 -1.83
CA ILE A 8 -0.84 -1.34 -1.50
C ILE A 8 -2.14 -0.95 -0.76
N ARG A 9 -2.04 0.01 0.16
CA ARG A 9 -3.16 0.55 0.93
C ARG A 9 -3.39 2.03 0.64
N ALA A 10 -4.61 2.51 0.87
CA ALA A 10 -4.92 3.93 0.83
C ALA A 10 -4.04 4.72 1.80
N GLY A 11 -3.52 5.87 1.36
CA GLY A 11 -2.67 6.75 2.18
C GLY A 11 -1.24 6.24 2.46
N GLN A 12 -0.91 5.01 2.05
CA GLN A 12 0.39 4.41 2.31
C GLN A 12 1.48 5.01 1.41
N MET A 13 2.62 5.35 2.01
CA MET A 13 3.88 5.59 1.29
C MET A 13 4.56 4.24 1.01
N PHE A 14 4.92 3.99 -0.24
CA PHE A 14 5.61 2.78 -0.65
C PHE A 14 6.78 3.10 -1.58
N GLN A 15 7.69 2.14 -1.71
CA GLN A 15 8.90 2.28 -2.51
C GLN A 15 8.93 1.23 -3.61
N VAL A 16 9.34 1.65 -4.79
CA VAL A 16 9.61 0.80 -5.95
C VAL A 16 11.10 0.84 -6.21
N PHE A 17 11.71 -0.35 -6.27
CA PHE A 17 13.13 -0.48 -6.57
C PHE A 17 13.30 -0.68 -8.08
N ALA A 18 14.01 0.25 -8.71
CA ALA A 18 14.30 0.22 -10.14
C ALA A 18 15.81 0.08 -10.35
N THR A 19 16.21 -0.94 -11.10
CA THR A 19 17.61 -1.18 -11.46
C THR A 19 17.76 -1.28 -12.97
N ILE A 20 18.62 -0.43 -13.52
CA ILE A 20 19.07 -0.50 -14.91
C ILE A 20 20.46 -1.15 -14.91
N LEU A 21 20.53 -2.38 -15.42
CA LEU A 21 21.78 -3.17 -15.45
C LEU A 21 22.70 -2.78 -16.60
N ARG A 22 22.12 -2.42 -17.75
CA ARG A 22 22.84 -2.02 -18.96
C ARG A 22 22.07 -0.90 -19.64
N MET A 23 22.80 0.10 -20.11
CA MET A 23 22.28 1.16 -20.97
C MET A 23 23.01 1.04 -22.31
N GLU A 24 22.27 0.76 -23.38
CA GLU A 24 22.84 0.72 -24.74
C GLU A 24 22.96 2.13 -25.33
N TYR A 25 22.17 3.07 -24.82
CA TYR A 25 22.21 4.49 -25.18
C TYR A 25 23.18 5.23 -24.26
N HIS A 26 24.47 5.11 -24.54
CA HIS A 26 25.55 5.63 -23.67
C HIS A 26 25.57 7.16 -23.49
N GLU A 27 24.91 7.91 -24.38
CA GLU A 27 24.87 9.39 -24.35
C GLU A 27 23.50 9.94 -23.91
N ASN A 28 22.46 9.11 -23.87
CA ASN A 28 21.10 9.54 -23.59
C ASN A 28 20.64 9.00 -22.25
N ALA A 29 20.05 9.87 -21.45
CA ALA A 29 19.49 9.47 -20.18
C ALA A 29 18.14 8.75 -20.37
N ILE A 30 17.90 7.74 -19.54
CA ILE A 30 16.63 7.02 -19.51
C ILE A 30 15.79 7.59 -18.38
N SER A 31 14.63 8.13 -18.71
CA SER A 31 13.61 8.52 -17.74
C SER A 31 12.70 7.32 -17.48
N VAL A 32 12.73 6.81 -16.25
CA VAL A 32 11.83 5.75 -15.80
C VAL A 32 10.67 6.38 -15.06
N ARG A 33 9.46 6.13 -15.54
CA ARG A 33 8.20 6.56 -14.93
C ARG A 33 7.50 5.35 -14.34
N VAL A 34 7.15 5.44 -13.07
CA VAL A 34 6.34 4.45 -12.38
C VAL A 34 5.04 5.13 -11.99
N SER A 35 3.90 4.52 -12.31
CA SER A 35 2.58 5.03 -11.90
C SER A 35 1.66 3.91 -11.44
N ILE A 36 0.71 4.27 -10.58
CA ILE A 36 -0.42 3.42 -10.22
C ILE A 36 -1.63 3.93 -10.99
N VAL A 37 -2.26 3.03 -11.73
CA VAL A 37 -3.41 3.31 -12.57
C VAL A 37 -4.56 2.36 -12.25
N GLU A 38 -5.77 2.85 -12.38
CA GLU A 38 -7.01 2.04 -12.36
C GLU A 38 -7.89 2.57 -13.49
N SER A 39 -8.34 1.70 -14.40
CA SER A 39 -9.20 2.08 -15.53
C SER A 39 -8.70 3.32 -16.28
N ASP A 40 -7.39 3.39 -16.53
CA ASP A 40 -6.65 4.50 -17.15
C ASP A 40 -6.60 5.83 -16.38
N LYS A 41 -7.19 5.90 -15.18
CA LYS A 41 -7.00 7.01 -14.25
C LYS A 41 -5.72 6.81 -13.46
N GLU A 42 -4.83 7.80 -13.48
CA GLU A 42 -3.62 7.81 -12.68
C GLU A 42 -3.90 8.31 -11.25
N TYR A 43 -3.40 7.58 -10.25
CA TYR A 43 -3.55 7.91 -8.82
C TYR A 43 -2.28 8.52 -8.23
N THR A 44 -1.12 8.01 -8.65
CA THR A 44 0.18 8.49 -8.19
C THR A 44 1.24 8.12 -9.22
N SER A 45 2.26 8.94 -9.36
CA SER A 45 3.41 8.66 -10.22
C SER A 45 4.70 9.24 -9.68
N SER A 46 5.80 8.65 -10.10
CA SER A 46 7.15 9.10 -9.82
C SER A 46 8.01 8.91 -11.07
N ILE A 47 8.84 9.89 -11.38
CA ILE A 47 9.75 9.87 -12.52
C ILE A 47 11.16 10.03 -11.99
N LEU A 48 12.08 9.22 -12.51
CA LEU A 48 13.48 9.31 -12.17
C LEU A 48 14.36 9.11 -13.40
N LYS A 49 15.33 10.02 -13.54
CA LYS A 49 16.30 10.04 -14.64
C LYS A 49 17.56 9.25 -14.30
N PHE A 50 17.92 8.31 -15.16
CA PHE A 50 19.13 7.49 -15.09
C PHE A 50 20.10 7.92 -16.20
N GLU A 51 21.24 8.50 -15.81
CA GLU A 51 22.32 8.86 -16.74
C GLU A 51 23.35 7.74 -16.91
N ARG A 52 23.39 6.80 -15.95
CA ARG A 52 24.31 5.67 -15.92
C ARG A 52 23.60 4.45 -15.33
N PRO A 53 24.01 3.21 -15.70
CA PRO A 53 23.50 1.99 -15.09
C PRO A 53 23.62 2.08 -13.56
N SER A 54 22.48 2.05 -12.89
CA SER A 54 22.40 2.18 -11.44
C SER A 54 21.07 1.65 -10.90
N SER A 55 21.02 1.45 -9.59
CA SER A 55 19.82 1.09 -8.85
C SER A 55 19.34 2.26 -8.02
N ARG A 56 18.05 2.57 -8.09
CA ARG A 56 17.44 3.64 -7.30
C ARG A 56 16.08 3.24 -6.74
N LEU A 57 15.74 3.85 -5.61
CA LEU A 57 14.43 3.74 -4.99
C LEU A 57 13.55 4.91 -5.45
N MET A 58 12.34 4.60 -5.89
CA MET A 58 11.32 5.57 -6.27
C MET A 58 10.22 5.54 -5.21
N GLN A 59 9.95 6.66 -4.58
CA GLN A 59 8.90 6.80 -3.57
C GLN A 59 7.60 7.24 -4.22
N LEU A 60 6.50 6.57 -3.87
CA LEU A 60 5.15 6.91 -4.28
C LEU A 60 4.25 6.92 -3.05
N GLN A 61 3.23 7.77 -3.08
CA GLN A 61 2.21 7.83 -2.05
C GLN A 61 0.86 7.56 -2.69
N MET A 62 0.18 6.52 -2.21
CA MET A 62 -1.20 6.27 -2.58
C MET A 62 -2.08 7.33 -1.93
N PRO A 63 -3.02 7.96 -2.66
CA PRO A 63 -3.92 8.92 -2.05
C PRO A 63 -4.83 8.24 -1.02
N SER A 64 -5.25 8.99 0.00
CA SER A 64 -6.08 8.47 1.11
C SER A 64 -7.53 8.22 0.72
N ASN A 65 -8.02 8.87 -0.34
CA ASN A 65 -9.35 8.71 -0.91
C ASN A 65 -9.41 7.62 -2.01
N ALA A 66 -8.39 6.77 -2.11
CA ALA A 66 -8.39 5.64 -3.04
C ALA A 66 -9.46 4.61 -2.65
N GLU A 67 -10.35 4.28 -3.59
CA GLU A 67 -11.44 3.34 -3.38
C GLU A 67 -11.04 1.90 -3.74
N ALA A 68 -11.86 0.93 -3.34
CA ALA A 68 -11.63 -0.47 -3.70
C ALA A 68 -11.73 -0.66 -5.22
N GLY A 69 -10.73 -1.29 -5.82
CA GLY A 69 -10.62 -1.33 -7.27
C GLY A 69 -9.48 -2.19 -7.79
N ASN A 70 -9.40 -2.30 -9.12
CA ASN A 70 -8.39 -3.08 -9.82
C ASN A 70 -7.24 -2.16 -10.25
N TYR A 71 -6.25 -2.05 -9.38
CA TYR A 71 -5.08 -1.22 -9.62
C TYR A 71 -3.99 -1.99 -10.35
N LYS A 72 -3.25 -1.26 -11.17
CA LYS A 72 -2.10 -1.76 -11.91
C LYS A 72 -0.90 -0.84 -11.71
N LEU A 73 0.26 -1.44 -11.53
CA LEU A 73 1.55 -0.79 -11.57
C LEU A 73 1.98 -0.69 -13.03
N ARG A 74 2.06 0.54 -13.55
CA ARG A 74 2.53 0.85 -14.89
C ARG A 74 3.96 1.39 -14.80
N VAL A 75 4.86 0.80 -15.57
CA VAL A 75 6.27 1.20 -15.64
C VAL A 75 6.62 1.50 -17.09
N GLU A 76 7.08 2.73 -17.34
CA GLU A 76 7.47 3.20 -18.66
C GLU A 76 8.92 3.68 -18.63
N GLY A 77 9.69 3.36 -19.65
CA GLY A 77 11.00 3.95 -19.90
C GLY A 77 10.97 4.80 -21.15
N ARG A 78 11.52 6.01 -21.09
CA ARG A 78 11.65 6.92 -22.25
C ARG A 78 13.09 7.38 -22.41
N LEU A 79 13.48 7.62 -23.66
CA LEU A 79 14.79 8.15 -24.01
C LEU A 79 14.67 9.67 -24.12
N ASP A 80 15.19 10.41 -23.13
CA ASP A 80 14.90 11.83 -22.93
C ASP A 80 13.40 12.19 -22.83
N GLU A 81 13.07 13.26 -22.10
CA GLU A 81 11.66 13.65 -21.93
C GLU A 81 11.03 14.24 -23.20
N LEU A 82 11.86 14.70 -24.16
CA LEU A 82 11.41 15.36 -25.39
C LEU A 82 11.16 14.40 -26.56
N VAL A 83 11.74 13.20 -26.57
CA VAL A 83 11.58 12.26 -27.69
C VAL A 83 10.36 11.39 -27.45
N SER A 84 9.43 11.42 -28.40
CA SER A 84 8.22 10.60 -28.36
C SER A 84 8.58 9.14 -28.63
N GLY A 85 8.59 8.32 -27.57
CA GLY A 85 8.79 6.87 -27.69
C GLY A 85 9.06 6.20 -26.34
N ASN A 86 8.34 5.12 -26.05
CA ASN A 86 8.63 4.25 -24.90
C ASN A 86 9.66 3.20 -25.33
N ILE A 87 10.83 3.18 -24.70
CA ILE A 87 11.85 2.14 -24.89
C ILE A 87 11.48 0.83 -24.18
N PHE A 88 10.71 0.93 -23.10
CA PHE A 88 10.09 -0.24 -22.46
C PHE A 88 8.78 0.16 -21.80
N PHE A 89 7.87 -0.81 -21.70
CA PHE A 89 6.58 -0.68 -21.05
C PHE A 89 6.25 -1.99 -20.34
N ASN A 90 5.78 -1.91 -19.10
CA ASN A 90 5.29 -3.06 -18.34
C ASN A 90 4.10 -2.62 -17.49
N GLU A 91 3.08 -3.48 -17.45
CA GLU A 91 1.91 -3.29 -16.60
C GLU A 91 1.69 -4.56 -15.78
N THR A 92 1.56 -4.43 -14.46
CA THR A 92 1.39 -5.55 -13.53
C THR A 92 0.24 -5.27 -12.57
N GLU A 93 -0.63 -6.24 -12.34
CA GLU A 93 -1.72 -6.12 -11.37
C GLU A 93 -1.21 -6.10 -9.93
N ILE A 94 -1.79 -5.23 -9.10
CA ILE A 94 -1.47 -5.11 -7.68
C ILE A 94 -2.73 -5.25 -6.83
N GLU A 95 -2.58 -5.84 -5.66
CA GLU A 95 -3.66 -5.99 -4.70
C GLU A 95 -3.85 -4.67 -3.95
N PHE A 96 -5.04 -4.09 -4.03
CA PHE A 96 -5.38 -2.92 -3.20
C PHE A 96 -6.22 -3.33 -2.00
N THR A 97 -5.93 -2.72 -0.85
CA THR A 97 -6.71 -2.95 0.37
C THR A 97 -7.10 -1.61 1.00
N PRO A 98 -8.41 -1.26 1.03
CA PRO A 98 -8.89 -0.03 1.66
C PRO A 98 -8.89 -0.12 3.19
N LYS A 99 -8.56 -1.26 3.80
CA LYS A 99 -8.64 -1.46 5.25
C LYS A 99 -7.76 -0.47 6.01
N HIS A 100 -8.41 0.36 6.82
CA HIS A 100 -7.77 1.38 7.65
C HIS A 100 -7.30 0.83 9.02
N ALA A 101 -7.89 -0.27 9.50
CA ALA A 101 -7.58 -0.86 10.81
C ALA A 101 -7.74 -2.39 10.85
N SER A 102 -7.06 -3.03 11.80
CA SER A 102 -7.27 -4.43 12.21
C SER A 102 -7.64 -4.47 13.69
N ILE A 103 -8.63 -5.30 14.04
CA ILE A 103 -9.11 -5.47 15.42
C ILE A 103 -8.76 -6.89 15.86
N PHE A 104 -8.09 -7.01 17.00
CA PHE A 104 -7.87 -8.29 17.67
C PHE A 104 -8.68 -8.31 18.96
N ILE A 105 -9.51 -9.33 19.10
CA ILE A 105 -10.34 -9.56 20.29
C ILE A 105 -9.80 -10.80 21.00
N GLN A 106 -9.40 -10.64 22.25
CA GLN A 106 -9.03 -11.74 23.12
C GLN A 106 -10.12 -11.95 24.17
N MET A 107 -10.69 -13.16 24.17
CA MET A 107 -11.65 -13.61 25.17
C MET A 107 -10.93 -14.42 26.25
N SER A 108 -11.43 -14.38 27.49
CA SER A 108 -10.83 -15.16 28.59
C SER A 108 -10.94 -16.67 28.41
N LYS A 109 -11.99 -17.15 27.73
CA LYS A 109 -12.17 -18.56 27.36
C LYS A 109 -12.68 -18.69 25.93
N PRO A 110 -12.31 -19.76 25.22
CA PRO A 110 -12.85 -20.05 23.89
C PRO A 110 -14.32 -20.52 23.93
N ILE A 111 -14.79 -21.05 25.07
CA ILE A 111 -16.15 -21.59 25.24
C ILE A 111 -16.69 -21.17 26.62
N TYR A 112 -17.95 -20.73 26.65
CA TYR A 112 -18.71 -20.38 27.85
C TYR A 112 -19.94 -21.28 27.97
N ARG A 113 -20.29 -21.69 29.20
CA ARG A 113 -21.54 -22.41 29.46
C ARG A 113 -22.72 -21.43 29.55
N GLN A 114 -23.94 -21.94 29.41
CA GLN A 114 -25.16 -21.15 29.68
C GLN A 114 -25.05 -20.50 31.06
N GLU A 115 -25.40 -19.20 31.13
CA GLU A 115 -25.30 -18.31 32.30
C GLU A 115 -23.87 -17.91 32.75
N GLN A 116 -22.84 -18.32 32.01
CA GLN A 116 -21.47 -17.87 32.30
C GLN A 116 -21.16 -16.56 31.56
N LEU A 117 -20.85 -15.50 32.32
CA LEU A 117 -20.39 -14.22 31.75
C LEU A 117 -19.03 -14.39 31.06
N GLY A 118 -18.96 -13.90 29.82
CA GLY A 118 -17.72 -13.80 29.06
C GLY A 118 -16.97 -12.52 29.37
N ILE A 119 -15.69 -12.62 29.72
CA ILE A 119 -14.84 -11.46 29.96
C ILE A 119 -14.02 -11.19 28.69
N LEU A 120 -14.15 -9.97 28.17
CA LEU A 120 -13.23 -9.42 27.19
C LEU A 120 -11.93 -9.08 27.92
N GLU A 121 -10.87 -9.83 27.65
CA GLU A 121 -9.58 -9.57 28.30
C GLU A 121 -8.80 -8.49 27.57
N LYS A 122 -8.91 -8.44 26.24
CA LYS A 122 -8.14 -7.49 25.45
C LYS A 122 -8.83 -7.14 24.15
N LEU A 123 -8.86 -5.85 23.87
CA LEU A 123 -9.25 -5.30 22.60
C LEU A 123 -8.07 -4.49 22.05
N ILE A 124 -7.45 -4.97 20.98
CA ILE A 124 -6.33 -4.28 20.34
C ILE A 124 -6.82 -3.73 19.00
N PHE A 125 -6.79 -2.41 18.89
CA PHE A 125 -6.95 -1.71 17.62
C PHE A 125 -5.59 -1.37 17.03
N ILE A 126 -5.31 -1.89 15.84
CA ILE A 126 -4.14 -1.47 15.05
C ILE A 126 -4.65 -0.65 13.88
N CYS A 127 -4.60 0.67 14.02
CA CYS A 127 -4.85 1.62 12.94
C CYS A 127 -3.52 2.04 12.30
N ASN A 128 -3.45 2.10 10.97
CA ASN A 128 -2.24 2.55 10.25
C ASN A 128 -2.27 4.05 9.90
N SER A 129 -3.25 4.81 10.38
CA SER A 129 -3.10 6.27 10.44
C SER A 129 -2.19 6.60 11.63
N SER A 130 -1.29 7.56 11.47
CA SER A 130 -0.13 7.85 12.34
C SER A 130 -0.45 8.23 13.80
N HIS A 131 -1.66 8.01 14.30
CA HIS A 131 -2.13 8.48 15.58
C HIS A 131 -3.09 7.47 16.24
N TYR A 132 -2.72 7.07 17.46
CA TYR A 132 -3.48 6.35 18.50
C TYR A 132 -3.49 4.82 18.49
N PHE A 133 -2.71 4.24 19.40
CA PHE A 133 -2.99 2.94 20.02
C PHE A 133 -3.86 3.19 21.25
N PHE A 134 -5.13 2.77 21.23
CA PHE A 134 -5.94 2.63 22.45
C PHE A 134 -6.02 1.14 22.79
N GLY A 135 -5.31 0.75 23.85
CA GLY A 135 -5.65 -0.46 24.59
C GLY A 135 -6.63 -0.05 25.69
N THR A 136 -7.90 -0.33 25.50
CA THR A 136 -8.90 -0.20 26.56
C THR A 136 -9.35 -1.59 26.98
N ASP A 137 -9.17 -1.90 28.27
CA ASP A 137 -9.85 -3.00 28.91
C ASP A 137 -11.32 -2.58 29.07
N ILE A 138 -12.19 -3.06 28.18
CA ILE A 138 -13.63 -2.78 28.25
C ILE A 138 -14.30 -3.92 29.03
N CYS A 139 -14.50 -3.72 30.34
CA CYS A 139 -15.49 -4.46 31.09
C CYS A 139 -16.88 -3.94 30.70
N LEU A 140 -17.60 -4.66 29.84
CA LEU A 140 -19.02 -4.41 29.62
C LEU A 140 -19.78 -4.86 30.88
N ASN A 141 -20.08 -3.92 31.77
CA ASN A 141 -21.02 -4.15 32.86
C ASN A 141 -22.43 -4.01 32.26
N SER A 142 -23.12 -5.13 32.09
CA SER A 142 -24.53 -5.18 31.72
C SER A 142 -25.41 -5.00 32.96
N ASP A 143 -25.30 -3.86 33.61
CA ASP A 143 -26.36 -3.37 34.50
C ASP A 143 -27.24 -2.46 33.65
N LEU A 144 -28.23 -3.02 32.94
CA LEU A 144 -29.42 -2.34 32.40
C LEU A 144 -30.19 -3.30 31.47
N TYR A 145 -30.81 -4.34 32.04
CA TYR A 145 -32.10 -4.90 31.57
C TYR A 145 -32.72 -5.64 32.76
N GLY A 146 -33.77 -5.05 33.34
CA GLY A 146 -34.52 -5.57 34.49
C GLY A 146 -35.49 -6.71 34.10
N PRO A 147 -36.53 -7.02 34.91
CA PRO A 147 -37.08 -6.31 36.07
C PRO A 147 -36.58 -6.79 37.44
#